data_AF-M5TCS6-F1
#
_entry.id   AF-M5TCS6-F1
#
_cell.length_a   1.000
_cell.length_b   1.000
_cell.length_c   1.000
_cell.angle_alpha   90.00
_cell.angle_beta   90.00
_cell.angle_gamma   90.00
#
_symmetry.space_group_name_H-M   'P 1'
#
loop_
_entity.id
_entity.type
_entity.pdbx_description
1 polymer ?
#
loop_
_entity_poly.entity_id
_entity_poly.type
_entity_poly.pdbx_seq_one_letter_code
_entity_poly.pdbx_strand_id
1 'polypeptide(L)'
;MNKTKYIFLAVFLTCPATVPVGLADAPANGTANAVHMDDSHMEWWRAARFGMFIHWGLYSVPGGEWKGKDYGKEQGGASAEWLMNSAQIPKEEYRNTLAPKFDPTKFDAAKWVLTAKEAGMKYMVITSKHHEGFCLFDTDATDYNVMDASPFKRDIIKELSEECAKQGIKFGVYYSQFKDWYHRSRGRGNPGTLSTEAYLDLVEKNLDELLSNYGEMAVLWFDTGGSDVIEADAQGARVLELQPNAVICSRLYSRRVPVDQRKYADFESLPDRMLPAKRMTEDSETCMTMRHNWGYDRNDDAWKSPKDIIEFLALCGARGVNLLLNVGPTPEGTLLPEEIERLTEVGQWLKANGESIYGTNYSPVDHDFWWGAMTQKDKTLYLHVLEWQPDGIEFNGIVGKPSKAYFLADPTHKALPVTYTENGHVTKIEVPANAIDTKNTVIAVEYETPVVTAPNAKGKYHWYTNRRTRHTDIRENKNAGRHALPEAVTGN
;
A
#
# COMPACT_ATOMS: atom_id res chain seq x y z
N MET A 1 -33.35 -66.86 31.26
CA MET A 1 -33.06 -66.34 32.61
C MET A 1 -32.68 -64.87 32.49
N ASN A 2 -33.25 -64.06 33.38
CA ASN A 2 -33.03 -62.64 33.68
C ASN A 2 -33.18 -61.56 32.59
N LYS A 3 -34.35 -60.94 32.71
CA LYS A 3 -34.86 -59.68 32.19
C LYS A 3 -34.01 -58.48 32.63
N THR A 4 -33.94 -57.47 31.77
CA THR A 4 -34.14 -56.07 32.16
C THR A 4 -34.97 -55.38 31.07
N LYS A 5 -36.12 -54.83 31.47
CA LYS A 5 -37.05 -54.01 30.67
C LYS A 5 -36.57 -52.56 30.66
N TYR A 6 -36.99 -51.73 29.71
CA TYR A 6 -37.77 -50.51 29.97
C TYR A 6 -38.49 -50.03 28.70
N ILE A 7 -39.57 -49.30 28.95
CA ILE A 7 -40.72 -49.00 28.10
C ILE A 7 -40.49 -47.69 27.32
N PHE A 8 -40.87 -47.66 26.04
CA PHE A 8 -40.98 -46.42 25.26
C PHE A 8 -42.33 -45.74 25.56
N LEU A 9 -42.28 -44.50 26.06
CA LEU A 9 -43.43 -43.63 26.23
C LEU A 9 -43.44 -42.63 25.06
N ALA A 10 -44.48 -42.68 24.24
CA ALA A 10 -44.72 -41.70 23.19
C ALA A 10 -45.38 -40.45 23.79
N VAL A 11 -44.77 -39.28 23.57
CA VAL A 11 -45.38 -37.98 23.86
C VAL A 11 -45.53 -37.23 22.53
N PHE A 12 -46.78 -36.99 22.15
CA PHE A 12 -47.14 -36.03 21.11
C PHE A 12 -47.01 -34.61 21.68
N LEU A 13 -46.26 -33.75 21.00
CA LEU A 13 -46.35 -32.30 21.19
C LEU A 13 -46.22 -31.63 19.81
N THR A 14 -47.18 -30.74 19.58
CA THR A 14 -47.60 -30.11 18.33
C THR A 14 -46.59 -29.07 17.82
N CYS A 15 -46.38 -29.08 16.51
CA CYS A 15 -45.62 -28.08 15.74
C CYS A 15 -46.42 -26.78 15.58
N PRO A 16 -45.84 -25.58 15.74
CA PRO A 16 -46.32 -24.38 15.07
C PRO A 16 -45.59 -24.22 13.72
N ALA A 17 -46.36 -23.84 12.70
CA ALA A 17 -45.88 -23.60 11.34
C ALA A 17 -45.00 -22.34 11.26
N THR A 18 -43.86 -22.45 10.57
CA THR A 18 -43.07 -21.30 10.11
C THR A 18 -43.16 -21.18 8.59
N VAL A 19 -43.46 -19.96 8.16
CA VAL A 19 -43.66 -19.46 6.79
C VAL A 19 -42.39 -19.65 5.94
N PRO A 20 -42.46 -20.00 4.65
CA PRO A 20 -41.29 -20.06 3.78
C PRO A 20 -40.89 -18.64 3.35
N VAL A 21 -39.64 -18.26 3.64
CA VAL A 21 -38.99 -17.11 2.99
C VAL A 21 -38.41 -17.61 1.68
N GLY A 22 -38.95 -17.12 0.56
CA GLY A 22 -38.37 -17.32 -0.76
C GLY A 22 -37.09 -16.51 -0.88
N LEU A 23 -35.97 -17.20 -1.11
CA LEU A 23 -34.74 -16.61 -1.63
C LEU A 23 -35.00 -16.25 -3.10
N ALA A 24 -34.91 -14.97 -3.44
CA ALA A 24 -34.88 -14.52 -4.82
C ALA A 24 -33.43 -14.50 -5.31
N ASP A 25 -33.23 -15.14 -6.46
CA ASP A 25 -31.96 -15.39 -7.12
C ASP A 25 -31.17 -14.12 -7.46
N ALA A 26 -29.88 -14.11 -7.12
CA ALA A 26 -28.88 -13.21 -7.70
C ALA A 26 -28.47 -13.75 -9.09
N PRO A 27 -28.25 -12.90 -10.12
CA PRO A 27 -27.89 -13.41 -11.43
C PRO A 27 -26.42 -13.83 -11.47
N ALA A 28 -26.21 -15.11 -11.80
CA ALA A 28 -24.92 -15.68 -12.17
C ALA A 28 -24.59 -15.39 -13.63
N ASN A 29 -23.30 -15.15 -13.93
CA ASN A 29 -22.65 -15.59 -15.17
C ASN A 29 -21.12 -15.38 -15.10
N GLY A 30 -20.35 -16.46 -15.30
CA GLY A 30 -18.93 -16.41 -15.71
C GLY A 30 -17.98 -17.35 -14.96
N THR A 31 -17.83 -18.57 -15.45
CA THR A 31 -17.11 -19.72 -14.90
C THR A 31 -15.59 -19.60 -14.69
N ALA A 32 -15.11 -19.98 -13.51
CA ALA A 32 -13.96 -20.88 -13.29
C ALA A 32 -14.04 -21.46 -11.87
N ASN A 33 -13.71 -22.74 -11.69
CA ASN A 33 -13.73 -23.43 -10.40
C ASN A 33 -12.81 -22.75 -9.39
N ALA A 34 -13.37 -21.90 -8.51
CA ALA A 34 -12.71 -21.46 -7.30
C ALA A 34 -13.24 -22.32 -6.15
N VAL A 35 -12.43 -23.28 -5.69
CA VAL A 35 -12.45 -23.59 -4.26
C VAL A 35 -12.16 -22.25 -3.60
N HIS A 36 -13.13 -21.65 -2.91
CA HIS A 36 -12.87 -20.49 -2.07
C HIS A 36 -11.90 -20.95 -0.99
N MET A 37 -10.60 -20.82 -1.28
CA MET A 37 -9.55 -20.86 -0.28
C MET A 37 -9.87 -19.72 0.69
N ASP A 38 -9.84 -20.02 1.98
CA ASP A 38 -9.95 -19.02 3.03
C ASP A 38 -8.85 -17.97 2.82
N ASP A 39 -9.25 -16.73 2.57
CA ASP A 39 -8.39 -15.57 2.30
C ASP A 39 -8.62 -14.46 3.34
N SER A 40 -9.04 -14.88 4.55
CA SER A 40 -9.29 -13.97 5.66
C SER A 40 -8.02 -13.24 6.14
N HIS A 41 -6.83 -13.80 5.88
CA HIS A 41 -5.56 -13.13 6.20
C HIS A 41 -5.36 -11.81 5.42
N MET A 42 -6.02 -11.63 4.28
CA MET A 42 -5.98 -10.39 3.50
C MET A 42 -6.93 -9.29 3.98
N GLU A 43 -7.90 -9.60 4.86
CA GLU A 43 -8.92 -8.62 5.30
C GLU A 43 -8.31 -7.39 5.96
N TRP A 44 -7.36 -7.59 6.87
CA TRP A 44 -6.69 -6.47 7.56
C TRP A 44 -5.94 -5.59 6.55
N TRP A 45 -5.31 -6.22 5.55
CA TRP A 45 -4.49 -5.54 4.56
C TRP A 45 -5.35 -4.70 3.62
N ARG A 46 -6.49 -5.24 3.15
CA ARG A 46 -7.49 -4.49 2.36
C ARG A 46 -8.04 -3.31 3.15
N ALA A 47 -8.32 -3.50 4.45
CA ALA A 47 -8.83 -2.45 5.31
C ALA A 47 -7.79 -1.35 5.61
N ALA A 48 -6.50 -1.71 5.62
CA ALA A 48 -5.41 -0.83 6.02
C ALA A 48 -5.23 0.39 5.12
N ARG A 49 -5.32 0.20 3.79
CA ARG A 49 -5.17 1.21 2.71
C ARG A 49 -3.89 2.05 2.67
N PHE A 50 -3.21 2.27 3.79
CA PHE A 50 -2.10 3.20 3.91
C PHE A 50 -1.01 2.69 4.85
N GLY A 51 0.21 2.59 4.35
CA GLY A 51 1.39 2.12 5.09
C GLY A 51 2.62 3.00 4.90
N MET A 52 3.61 2.82 5.77
CA MET A 52 4.92 3.45 5.71
C MET A 52 5.92 2.52 5.03
N PHE A 53 6.60 2.99 3.99
CA PHE A 53 7.84 2.37 3.50
C PHE A 53 9.03 3.06 4.14
N ILE A 54 10.07 2.32 4.50
CA ILE A 54 11.33 2.85 5.00
C ILE A 54 12.47 2.26 4.18
N HIS A 55 13.20 3.11 3.44
CA HIS A 55 14.44 2.73 2.79
C HIS A 55 15.63 3.26 3.57
N TRP A 56 16.30 2.35 4.28
CA TRP A 56 17.46 2.66 5.08
C TRP A 56 18.53 1.57 4.97
N GLY A 57 19.80 1.99 4.99
CA GLY A 57 20.95 1.15 4.71
C GLY A 57 22.22 1.99 4.63
N LEU A 58 23.33 1.37 4.22
CA LEU A 58 24.62 2.05 4.12
C LEU A 58 24.60 3.20 3.13
N TYR A 59 23.78 3.12 2.08
CA TYR A 59 23.55 4.21 1.12
C TYR A 59 23.09 5.54 1.75
N SER A 60 22.56 5.54 2.97
CA SER A 60 22.22 6.79 3.67
C SER A 60 23.48 7.58 4.08
N VAL A 61 24.60 6.92 4.36
CA VAL A 61 25.88 7.56 4.75
C VAL A 61 26.42 8.50 3.66
N PRO A 62 26.58 8.06 2.39
CA PRO A 62 26.97 8.97 1.31
C PRO A 62 25.84 9.93 0.93
N GLY A 63 24.57 9.53 1.10
CA GLY A 63 23.42 10.38 0.83
C GLY A 63 23.37 10.87 -0.62
N GLY A 64 23.61 9.97 -1.58
CA GLY A 64 23.60 10.27 -3.02
C GLY A 64 24.95 10.71 -3.62
N GLU A 65 25.96 10.99 -2.80
CA GLU A 65 27.27 11.47 -3.28
C GLU A 65 28.38 10.41 -3.13
N TRP A 66 29.21 10.23 -4.17
CA TRP A 66 30.42 9.42 -4.08
C TRP A 66 31.63 10.16 -4.65
N LYS A 67 32.66 10.34 -3.81
CA LYS A 67 33.94 11.00 -4.16
C LYS A 67 33.75 12.39 -4.81
N GLY A 68 32.88 13.21 -4.22
CA GLY A 68 32.63 14.58 -4.68
C GLY A 68 31.74 14.70 -5.92
N LYS A 69 31.15 13.60 -6.38
CA LYS A 69 30.17 13.59 -7.47
C LYS A 69 28.82 13.15 -6.96
N ASP A 70 27.80 13.94 -7.29
CA ASP A 70 26.39 13.64 -7.04
C ASP A 70 25.90 12.58 -8.05
N TYR A 71 25.29 11.52 -7.54
CA TYR A 71 24.66 10.43 -8.28
C TYR A 71 23.17 10.26 -7.95
N GLY A 72 22.62 11.05 -7.03
CA GLY A 72 21.23 10.91 -6.59
C GLY A 72 20.24 11.87 -7.28
N LYS A 73 20.74 12.81 -8.08
CA LYS A 73 19.90 13.55 -9.03
C LYS A 73 19.54 12.67 -10.22
N GLU A 74 18.24 12.45 -10.41
CA GLU A 74 17.63 11.59 -11.43
C GLU A 74 17.79 12.10 -12.89
N GLN A 75 18.94 12.68 -13.26
CA GLN A 75 19.34 12.79 -14.68
C GLN A 75 19.91 11.44 -15.15
N GLY A 76 19.05 10.44 -15.29
CA GLY A 76 19.40 9.16 -15.92
C GLY A 76 19.02 7.87 -15.18
N GLY A 77 18.20 7.95 -14.12
CA GLY A 77 17.69 6.77 -13.42
C GLY A 77 18.57 6.22 -12.29
N ALA A 78 19.34 7.09 -11.61
CA ALA A 78 20.05 6.74 -10.39
C ALA A 78 19.34 7.35 -9.17
N SER A 79 18.95 6.50 -8.23
CA SER A 79 18.48 6.85 -6.88
C SER A 79 19.60 6.59 -5.87
N ALA A 80 19.59 7.25 -4.71
CA ALA A 80 20.67 7.20 -3.71
C ALA A 80 20.97 5.77 -3.23
N GLU A 81 19.96 4.92 -3.08
CA GLU A 81 20.15 3.50 -2.72
C GLU A 81 20.76 2.64 -3.83
N TRP A 82 20.81 3.16 -5.07
CA TRP A 82 21.50 2.54 -6.20
C TRP A 82 22.94 3.00 -6.36
N LEU A 83 23.47 3.81 -5.44
CA LEU A 83 24.81 4.42 -5.56
C LEU A 83 25.91 3.41 -5.89
N MET A 84 25.91 2.24 -5.22
CA MET A 84 26.89 1.17 -5.48
C MET A 84 26.91 0.76 -6.95
N ASN A 85 25.74 0.60 -7.55
CA ASN A 85 25.60 0.26 -8.97
C ASN A 85 25.88 1.48 -9.88
N SER A 86 25.28 2.63 -9.61
CA SER A 86 25.35 3.80 -10.49
C SER A 86 26.75 4.40 -10.59
N ALA A 87 27.50 4.39 -9.48
CA ALA A 87 28.90 4.81 -9.45
C ALA A 87 29.89 3.66 -9.71
N GLN A 88 29.39 2.44 -10.01
CA GLN A 88 30.19 1.24 -10.27
C GLN A 88 31.24 0.98 -9.17
N ILE A 89 30.81 1.14 -7.91
CA ILE A 89 31.70 1.04 -6.75
C ILE A 89 32.02 -0.44 -6.51
N PRO A 90 33.31 -0.82 -6.41
CA PRO A 90 33.67 -2.18 -6.02
C PRO A 90 33.06 -2.56 -4.67
N LYS A 91 32.51 -3.77 -4.56
CA LYS A 91 31.77 -4.22 -3.37
C LYS A 91 32.56 -4.12 -2.06
N GLU A 92 33.84 -4.47 -2.09
CA GLU A 92 34.72 -4.34 -0.91
C GLU A 92 35.02 -2.88 -0.59
N GLU A 93 35.15 -2.02 -1.61
CA GLU A 93 35.33 -0.58 -1.38
C GLU A 93 34.07 0.03 -0.73
N TYR A 94 32.89 -0.35 -1.22
CA TYR A 94 31.61 0.09 -0.68
C TYR A 94 31.45 -0.32 0.80
N ARG A 95 31.61 -1.63 1.08
CA ARG A 95 31.57 -2.19 2.44
C ARG A 95 32.56 -1.50 3.38
N ASN A 96 33.85 -1.50 3.02
CA ASN A 96 34.91 -1.02 3.91
C ASN A 96 34.89 0.49 4.14
N THR A 97 34.25 1.25 3.23
CA THR A 97 34.14 2.71 3.37
C THR A 97 32.92 3.13 4.16
N LEU A 98 31.79 2.42 4.02
CA LEU A 98 30.49 2.85 4.53
C LEU A 98 30.07 2.11 5.80
N ALA A 99 30.28 0.81 5.91
CA ALA A 99 29.85 0.05 7.09
C ALA A 99 30.48 0.58 8.40
N PRO A 100 31.79 0.94 8.44
CA PRO A 100 32.39 1.55 9.64
C PRO A 100 31.85 2.94 10.00
N LYS A 101 31.09 3.58 9.10
CA LYS A 101 30.51 4.92 9.31
C LYS A 101 29.00 4.87 9.59
N PHE A 102 28.38 3.70 9.47
CA PHE A 102 26.98 3.53 9.78
C PHE A 102 26.80 3.39 11.29
N ASP A 103 26.64 4.53 11.96
CA ASP A 103 26.46 4.61 13.42
C ASP A 103 25.26 5.51 13.79
N PRO A 104 24.02 5.04 13.58
CA PRO A 104 22.83 5.83 13.77
C PRO A 104 22.45 6.02 15.25
N THR A 105 23.29 6.76 15.97
CA THR A 105 23.13 7.03 17.41
C THR A 105 21.83 7.74 17.81
N LYS A 106 21.09 8.32 16.86
CA LYS A 106 19.79 8.96 17.09
C LYS A 106 18.60 8.08 16.73
N PHE A 107 18.83 6.85 16.25
CA PHE A 107 17.77 5.90 15.95
C PHE A 107 16.93 5.56 17.19
N ASP A 108 15.62 5.70 17.02
CA ASP A 108 14.60 5.53 18.04
C ASP A 108 13.35 4.93 17.38
N ALA A 109 13.19 3.61 17.53
CA ALA A 109 12.06 2.88 16.97
C ALA A 109 10.71 3.44 17.44
N ALA A 110 10.60 3.87 18.72
CA ALA A 110 9.37 4.41 19.28
C ALA A 110 8.93 5.68 18.56
N LYS A 111 9.87 6.57 18.22
CA LYS A 111 9.58 7.77 17.44
C LYS A 111 9.15 7.46 16.01
N TRP A 112 9.79 6.50 15.34
CA TRP A 112 9.42 6.15 13.97
C TRP A 112 8.03 5.54 13.91
N VAL A 113 7.73 4.59 14.79
CA VAL A 113 6.41 3.95 14.88
C VAL A 113 5.33 4.94 15.31
N LEU A 114 5.63 5.83 16.25
CA LEU A 114 4.72 6.91 16.65
C LEU A 114 4.41 7.83 15.46
N THR A 115 5.44 8.22 14.69
CA THR A 115 5.27 9.05 13.49
C THR A 115 4.34 8.39 12.47
N ALA A 116 4.52 7.09 12.19
CA ALA A 116 3.64 6.34 11.31
C ALA A 116 2.20 6.29 11.83
N LYS A 117 2.03 6.03 13.13
CA LYS A 117 0.73 5.96 13.79
C LYS A 117 0.00 7.30 13.75
N GLU A 118 0.67 8.39 14.07
CA GLU A 118 0.11 9.75 14.04
C GLU A 118 -0.25 10.18 12.61
N ALA A 119 0.51 9.71 11.60
CA ALA A 119 0.17 9.89 10.19
C ALA A 119 -1.04 9.05 9.73
N GLY A 120 -1.59 8.19 10.59
CA GLY A 120 -2.72 7.30 10.28
C GLY A 120 -2.34 6.01 9.55
N MET A 121 -1.06 5.74 9.33
CA MET A 121 -0.62 4.50 8.66
C MET A 121 -0.95 3.29 9.54
N LYS A 122 -1.28 2.15 8.91
CA LYS A 122 -1.70 0.92 9.60
C LYS A 122 -0.63 -0.17 9.61
N TYR A 123 0.36 -0.03 8.74
CA TYR A 123 1.48 -0.96 8.63
C TYR A 123 2.77 -0.23 8.24
N MET A 124 3.90 -0.87 8.51
CA MET A 124 5.24 -0.39 8.22
C MET A 124 6.06 -1.49 7.55
N VAL A 125 6.76 -1.15 6.48
CA VAL A 125 7.66 -2.04 5.74
C VAL A 125 9.03 -1.39 5.65
N ILE A 126 10.06 -2.00 6.24
CA ILE A 126 11.44 -1.50 6.22
C ILE A 126 12.35 -2.43 5.42
N THR A 127 13.32 -1.88 4.69
CA THR A 127 14.41 -2.63 4.05
C THR A 127 15.24 -3.41 5.07
N SER A 128 14.92 -4.69 5.31
CA SER A 128 15.76 -5.59 6.12
C SER A 128 17.10 -5.87 5.43
N LYS A 129 17.08 -5.96 4.10
CA LYS A 129 18.25 -6.02 3.22
C LYS A 129 17.88 -5.41 1.87
N HIS A 130 18.62 -4.38 1.43
CA HIS A 130 18.48 -3.83 0.08
C HIS A 130 19.47 -4.49 -0.91
N HIS A 131 19.49 -4.06 -2.17
CA HIS A 131 20.36 -4.62 -3.21
C HIS A 131 21.87 -4.54 -2.87
N GLU A 132 22.28 -3.63 -1.99
CA GLU A 132 23.67 -3.53 -1.53
C GLU A 132 24.11 -4.76 -0.72
N GLY A 133 23.18 -5.56 -0.19
CA GLY A 133 23.44 -6.80 0.53
C GLY A 133 23.67 -6.66 2.05
N PHE A 134 23.68 -5.43 2.58
CA PHE A 134 23.83 -5.16 4.01
C PHE A 134 22.52 -5.46 4.75
N CYS A 135 22.60 -6.26 5.82
CA CYS A 135 21.44 -6.66 6.63
C CYS A 135 21.26 -5.75 7.84
N LEU A 136 20.06 -5.22 8.07
CA LEU A 136 19.71 -4.36 9.21
C LEU A 136 19.31 -5.14 10.48
N PHE A 137 19.48 -6.46 10.47
CA PHE A 137 19.10 -7.37 11.55
C PHE A 137 20.27 -8.25 11.95
N ASP A 138 20.18 -8.87 13.13
CA ASP A 138 21.17 -9.84 13.60
C ASP A 138 21.01 -11.15 12.81
N THR A 139 22.04 -11.53 12.06
CA THR A 139 22.03 -12.72 11.21
C THR A 139 23.37 -13.44 11.22
N ASP A 140 23.30 -14.75 11.37
CA ASP A 140 24.48 -15.62 11.26
C ASP A 140 24.74 -16.05 9.80
N ALA A 141 23.98 -15.54 8.83
CA ALA A 141 24.12 -15.92 7.41
C ALA A 141 25.27 -15.19 6.70
N THR A 142 25.64 -14.01 7.19
CA THR A 142 26.74 -13.20 6.66
C THR A 142 27.24 -12.23 7.73
N ASP A 143 28.52 -11.91 7.73
CA ASP A 143 29.10 -10.86 8.57
C ASP A 143 28.83 -9.44 8.04
N TYR A 144 28.16 -9.33 6.88
CA TYR A 144 27.76 -8.05 6.29
C TYR A 144 26.39 -7.60 6.82
N ASN A 145 26.30 -7.46 8.13
CA ASN A 145 25.11 -7.07 8.86
C ASN A 145 25.42 -5.94 9.86
N VAL A 146 24.37 -5.35 10.46
CA VAL A 146 24.48 -4.24 11.42
C VAL A 146 25.25 -4.62 12.69
N MET A 147 25.18 -5.89 13.12
CA MET A 147 25.84 -6.41 14.31
C MET A 147 27.33 -6.68 14.11
N ASP A 148 27.80 -6.98 12.90
CA ASP A 148 29.19 -7.36 12.65
C ASP A 148 29.98 -6.26 11.93
N ALA A 149 29.43 -5.70 10.85
CA ALA A 149 30.15 -4.77 9.98
C ALA A 149 30.02 -3.29 10.40
N SER A 150 29.08 -2.94 11.27
CA SER A 150 28.84 -1.56 11.73
C SER A 150 29.23 -1.35 13.20
N PRO A 151 29.57 -0.12 13.64
CA PRO A 151 29.77 0.22 15.05
C PRO A 151 28.47 0.29 15.87
N PHE A 152 27.30 0.27 15.23
CA PHE A 152 26.01 0.51 15.89
C PHE A 152 25.58 -0.64 16.82
N LYS A 153 25.81 -1.89 16.39
CA LYS A 153 25.61 -3.12 17.19
C LYS A 153 24.22 -3.26 17.86
N ARG A 154 23.19 -2.70 17.21
CA ARG A 154 21.78 -2.81 17.63
C ARG A 154 20.96 -3.39 16.49
N ASP A 155 20.07 -4.30 16.84
CA ASP A 155 19.18 -4.97 15.88
C ASP A 155 17.96 -4.06 15.57
N ILE A 156 18.00 -3.42 14.40
CA ILE A 156 17.01 -2.42 13.99
C ILE A 156 15.65 -3.09 13.71
N ILE A 157 15.66 -4.29 13.11
CA ILE A 157 14.42 -5.01 12.79
C ILE A 157 13.74 -5.49 14.06
N LYS A 158 14.50 -5.97 15.05
CA LYS A 158 13.95 -6.29 16.37
C LYS A 158 13.32 -5.09 17.05
N GLU A 159 14.04 -3.96 17.12
CA GLU A 159 13.53 -2.78 17.80
C GLU A 159 12.24 -2.24 17.14
N LEU A 160 12.15 -2.25 15.81
CA LEU A 160 10.95 -1.80 15.10
C LEU A 160 9.78 -2.79 15.20
N SER A 161 10.03 -4.10 15.09
CA SER A 161 8.98 -5.11 15.20
C SER A 161 8.33 -5.11 16.59
N GLU A 162 9.14 -5.10 17.65
CA GLU A 162 8.65 -5.03 19.03
C GLU A 162 7.84 -3.74 19.27
N GLU A 163 8.29 -2.63 18.71
CA GLU A 163 7.64 -1.34 18.91
C GLU A 163 6.35 -1.19 18.09
N CYS A 164 6.33 -1.73 16.87
CA CYS A 164 5.10 -1.88 16.07
C CYS A 164 4.06 -2.70 16.83
N ALA A 165 4.45 -3.83 17.43
CA ALA A 165 3.56 -4.65 18.25
C ALA A 165 3.01 -3.88 19.46
N LYS A 166 3.85 -3.10 20.17
CA LYS A 166 3.40 -2.27 21.30
C LYS A 166 2.41 -1.19 20.89
N GLN A 167 2.60 -0.57 19.72
CA GLN A 167 1.80 0.58 19.30
C GLN A 167 0.61 0.21 18.41
N GLY A 168 0.48 -1.06 18.02
CA GLY A 168 -0.63 -1.57 17.20
C GLY A 168 -0.48 -1.26 15.72
N ILE A 169 0.76 -1.25 15.21
CA ILE A 169 1.08 -1.12 13.78
C ILE A 169 1.49 -2.50 13.27
N LYS A 170 0.96 -2.94 12.13
CA LYS A 170 1.38 -4.19 11.49
C LYS A 170 2.80 -4.02 10.94
N PHE A 171 3.70 -4.95 11.28
CA PHE A 171 5.10 -4.86 10.87
C PHE A 171 5.39 -5.78 9.70
N GLY A 172 6.23 -5.32 8.78
CA GLY A 172 6.71 -6.09 7.66
C GLY A 172 8.12 -5.69 7.27
N VAL A 173 8.74 -6.52 6.44
CA VAL A 173 10.07 -6.23 5.91
C VAL A 173 10.07 -6.30 4.40
N TYR A 174 10.83 -5.38 3.80
CA TYR A 174 11.31 -5.53 2.44
C TYR A 174 12.56 -6.40 2.46
N TYR A 175 12.68 -7.32 1.50
CA TYR A 175 13.85 -8.19 1.37
C TYR A 175 14.31 -8.33 -0.08
N SER A 176 15.56 -7.93 -0.33
CA SER A 176 16.19 -8.03 -1.63
C SER A 176 16.72 -9.45 -1.90
N GLN A 177 15.82 -10.35 -2.32
CA GLN A 177 16.09 -11.79 -2.41
C GLN A 177 16.89 -12.19 -3.65
N PHE A 178 16.68 -11.53 -4.78
CA PHE A 178 17.29 -11.94 -6.05
C PHE A 178 18.46 -11.05 -6.46
N LYS A 179 18.36 -9.73 -6.22
CA LYS A 179 19.45 -8.77 -6.47
C LYS A 179 20.27 -8.61 -5.20
N ASP A 180 21.53 -9.02 -5.24
CA ASP A 180 22.48 -8.77 -4.16
C ASP A 180 23.85 -8.48 -4.77
N TRP A 181 24.24 -7.21 -4.76
CA TRP A 181 25.47 -6.74 -5.41
C TRP A 181 26.74 -7.13 -4.64
N TYR A 182 26.61 -7.56 -3.39
CA TYR A 182 27.72 -8.06 -2.60
C TYR A 182 27.88 -9.57 -2.78
N HIS A 183 26.84 -10.33 -2.43
CA HIS A 183 26.87 -11.79 -2.36
C HIS A 183 26.64 -12.49 -3.69
N ARG A 184 25.69 -12.02 -4.51
CA ARG A 184 25.21 -12.72 -5.71
C ARG A 184 25.14 -11.78 -6.91
N SER A 185 26.30 -11.35 -7.41
CA SER A 185 26.30 -10.50 -8.59
C SER A 185 25.82 -11.26 -9.83
N ARG A 186 24.74 -10.76 -10.43
CA ARG A 186 24.17 -11.20 -11.73
C ARG A 186 24.32 -10.11 -12.82
N GLY A 187 25.20 -9.13 -12.60
CA GLY A 187 25.54 -8.06 -13.56
C GLY A 187 26.71 -8.44 -14.50
N ARG A 188 26.89 -7.72 -15.61
CA ARG A 188 27.99 -7.97 -16.57
C ARG A 188 29.35 -7.73 -15.88
N GLY A 189 30.15 -8.78 -15.70
CA GLY A 189 31.59 -8.67 -15.48
C GLY A 189 32.11 -8.59 -14.03
N ASN A 190 31.24 -8.64 -13.01
CA ASN A 190 31.67 -8.69 -11.60
C ASN A 190 31.02 -9.90 -10.92
N PRO A 191 31.76 -10.92 -10.46
CA PRO A 191 31.17 -12.05 -9.71
C PRO A 191 30.78 -11.66 -8.26
N GLY A 192 29.76 -12.33 -7.72
CA GLY A 192 29.37 -12.24 -6.30
C GLY A 192 30.45 -12.79 -5.37
N THR A 193 30.31 -12.62 -4.05
CA THR A 193 31.22 -13.29 -3.08
C THR A 193 30.86 -14.76 -2.86
N LEU A 194 29.63 -15.17 -3.21
CA LEU A 194 29.13 -16.53 -3.02
C LEU A 194 28.81 -17.23 -4.34
N SER A 195 28.83 -18.57 -4.32
CA SER A 195 28.19 -19.37 -5.36
C SER A 195 26.66 -19.19 -5.34
N THR A 196 25.97 -19.70 -6.35
CA THR A 196 24.50 -19.62 -6.39
C THR A 196 23.90 -20.41 -5.22
N GLU A 197 24.44 -21.60 -4.94
CA GLU A 197 23.97 -22.51 -3.89
C GLU A 197 24.13 -21.87 -2.51
N ALA A 198 25.36 -21.43 -2.17
CA ALA A 198 25.62 -20.76 -0.90
C ALA A 198 24.82 -19.47 -0.72
N TYR A 199 24.50 -18.77 -1.82
CA TYR A 199 23.61 -17.62 -1.73
C TYR A 199 22.16 -18.01 -1.43
N LEU A 200 21.67 -19.11 -2.00
CA LEU A 200 20.33 -19.60 -1.68
C LEU A 200 20.24 -20.06 -0.23
N ASP A 201 21.28 -20.72 0.29
CA ASP A 201 21.39 -21.07 1.72
C ASP A 201 21.35 -19.80 2.60
N LEU A 202 22.06 -18.73 2.20
CA LEU A 202 21.99 -17.42 2.87
C LEU A 202 20.58 -16.85 2.85
N VAL A 203 19.87 -16.92 1.71
CA VAL A 203 18.49 -16.44 1.60
C VAL A 203 17.55 -17.23 2.50
N GLU A 204 17.64 -18.56 2.49
CA GLU A 204 16.83 -19.43 3.34
C GLU A 204 17.07 -19.12 4.82
N LYS A 205 18.33 -19.01 5.24
CA LYS A 205 18.68 -18.67 6.62
C LYS A 205 18.17 -17.28 7.04
N ASN A 206 18.31 -16.28 6.17
CA ASN A 206 17.76 -14.94 6.43
C ASN A 206 16.24 -14.97 6.58
N LEU A 207 15.52 -15.74 5.74
CA LEU A 207 14.07 -15.90 5.86
C LEU A 207 13.71 -16.58 7.19
N ASP A 208 14.42 -17.64 7.57
CA ASP A 208 14.21 -18.33 8.86
C ASP A 208 14.34 -17.39 10.05
N GLU A 209 15.42 -16.61 10.09
CA GLU A 209 15.69 -15.64 11.15
C GLU A 209 14.66 -14.51 11.14
N LEU A 210 14.38 -13.91 9.98
CA LEU A 210 13.41 -12.81 9.84
C LEU A 210 11.99 -13.22 10.27
N LEU A 211 11.61 -14.46 9.96
CA LEU A 211 10.24 -14.95 10.18
C LEU A 211 10.08 -15.70 11.50
N SER A 212 11.15 -15.97 12.25
CA SER A 212 11.06 -16.69 13.54
C SER A 212 11.47 -15.83 14.74
N ASN A 213 12.34 -14.83 14.56
CA ASN A 213 12.95 -14.11 15.69
C ASN A 213 12.29 -12.75 15.99
N TYR A 214 11.46 -12.22 15.10
CA TYR A 214 10.95 -10.84 15.17
C TYR A 214 9.43 -10.73 15.36
N GLY A 215 8.79 -11.79 15.89
CA GLY A 215 7.36 -11.79 16.19
C GLY A 215 6.48 -11.99 14.95
N GLU A 216 5.29 -11.37 14.96
CA GLU A 216 4.37 -11.43 13.81
C GLU A 216 4.96 -10.63 12.63
N MET A 217 5.22 -11.31 11.52
CA MET A 217 5.60 -10.67 10.26
C MET A 217 4.37 -10.56 9.37
N ALA A 218 3.74 -9.40 9.35
CA ALA A 218 2.49 -9.18 8.63
C ALA A 218 2.69 -9.05 7.12
N VAL A 219 3.81 -8.47 6.67
CA VAL A 219 4.10 -8.26 5.23
C VAL A 219 5.52 -8.71 4.93
N LEU A 220 5.68 -9.48 3.85
CA LEU A 220 6.98 -9.71 3.23
C LEU A 220 7.00 -9.14 1.81
N TRP A 221 7.79 -8.08 1.64
CA TRP A 221 7.86 -7.32 0.41
C TRP A 221 9.17 -7.61 -0.34
N PHE A 222 9.13 -8.54 -1.28
CA PHE A 222 10.31 -8.95 -2.06
C PHE A 222 10.67 -7.96 -3.18
N ASP A 223 11.97 -7.88 -3.54
CA ASP A 223 12.41 -7.07 -4.69
C ASP A 223 13.85 -7.37 -5.18
N THR A 224 14.17 -7.37 -6.46
CA THR A 224 13.28 -7.55 -7.62
C THR A 224 13.16 -9.03 -7.92
N GLY A 225 11.99 -9.58 -8.22
CA GLY A 225 11.87 -11.02 -8.48
C GLY A 225 12.66 -11.55 -9.68
N GLY A 226 13.15 -12.78 -9.54
CA GLY A 226 13.80 -13.56 -10.59
C GLY A 226 12.81 -14.25 -11.53
N SER A 227 13.28 -14.74 -12.68
CA SER A 227 12.46 -15.55 -13.60
C SER A 227 12.48 -17.05 -13.26
N ASP A 228 13.25 -17.46 -12.26
CA ASP A 228 13.25 -18.84 -11.77
C ASP A 228 12.07 -19.02 -10.80
N VAL A 229 11.03 -19.70 -11.28
CA VAL A 229 9.80 -19.95 -10.51
C VAL A 229 10.05 -20.94 -9.38
N ILE A 230 10.99 -21.87 -9.53
CA ILE A 230 11.29 -22.86 -8.47
C ILE A 230 11.96 -22.15 -7.28
N GLU A 231 12.93 -21.26 -7.57
CA GLU A 231 13.57 -20.42 -6.54
C GLU A 231 12.54 -19.54 -5.81
N ALA A 232 11.64 -18.89 -6.57
CA ALA A 232 10.60 -18.04 -6.01
C ALA A 232 9.57 -18.83 -5.19
N ASP A 233 9.13 -19.99 -5.67
CA ASP A 233 8.17 -20.85 -4.99
C ASP A 233 8.74 -21.44 -3.69
N ALA A 234 10.03 -21.80 -3.67
CA ALA A 234 10.68 -22.27 -2.45
C ALA A 234 10.69 -21.16 -1.37
N GLN A 235 11.01 -19.93 -1.76
CA GLN A 235 11.01 -18.78 -0.85
C GLN A 235 9.60 -18.46 -0.36
N GLY A 236 8.61 -18.36 -1.26
CA GLY A 236 7.21 -18.11 -0.88
C GLY A 236 6.62 -19.22 0.01
N ALA A 237 6.93 -20.48 -0.27
CA ALA A 237 6.54 -21.61 0.58
C ALA A 237 7.10 -21.47 1.99
N ARG A 238 8.39 -21.13 2.12
CA ARG A 238 9.05 -20.97 3.41
C ARG A 238 8.42 -19.86 4.24
N VAL A 239 7.99 -18.78 3.58
CA VAL A 239 7.30 -17.66 4.23
C VAL A 239 6.00 -18.12 4.88
N LEU A 240 5.14 -18.81 4.12
CA LEU A 240 3.85 -19.27 4.65
C LEU A 240 3.98 -20.45 5.62
N GLU A 241 5.07 -21.21 5.56
CA GLU A 241 5.38 -22.25 6.57
C GLU A 241 5.63 -21.62 7.95
N LEU A 242 6.39 -20.53 8.00
CA LEU A 242 6.79 -19.87 9.26
C LEU A 242 5.77 -18.83 9.72
N GLN A 243 5.14 -18.13 8.78
CA GLN A 243 4.22 -17.02 9.03
C GLN A 243 2.98 -17.18 8.12
N PRO A 244 2.04 -18.09 8.46
CA PRO A 244 0.90 -18.43 7.60
C PRO A 244 -0.09 -17.29 7.34
N ASN A 245 0.00 -16.20 8.11
CA ASN A 245 -0.83 -15.00 7.95
C ASN A 245 -0.08 -13.83 7.28
N ALA A 246 1.18 -14.02 6.88
CA ALA A 246 1.93 -12.98 6.17
C ALA A 246 1.34 -12.78 4.78
N VAL A 247 1.33 -11.52 4.31
CA VAL A 247 0.98 -11.19 2.93
C VAL A 247 2.24 -10.95 2.10
N ILE A 248 2.28 -11.52 0.90
CA ILE A 248 3.47 -11.56 0.05
C ILE A 248 3.20 -10.80 -1.25
N CYS A 249 4.11 -9.87 -1.59
CA CYS A 249 3.96 -9.09 -2.81
C CYS A 249 4.34 -9.90 -4.08
N SER A 250 3.76 -9.54 -5.23
CA SER A 250 4.02 -10.21 -6.50
C SER A 250 5.45 -10.10 -7.03
N ARG A 251 6.28 -9.20 -6.46
CA ARG A 251 7.71 -9.07 -6.78
C ARG A 251 8.60 -10.14 -6.18
N LEU A 252 8.03 -11.13 -5.49
CA LEU A 252 8.66 -12.43 -5.33
C LEU A 252 9.09 -13.00 -6.71
N TYR A 253 8.25 -12.79 -7.72
CA TYR A 253 8.46 -13.21 -9.09
C TYR A 253 8.86 -12.05 -10.00
N SER A 254 9.61 -12.35 -11.06
CA SER A 254 9.80 -11.38 -12.15
C SER A 254 8.46 -11.06 -12.79
N ARG A 255 8.23 -9.79 -13.18
CA ARG A 255 7.03 -9.38 -13.95
C ARG A 255 6.85 -10.15 -15.27
N ARG A 256 7.88 -10.84 -15.76
CA ARG A 256 7.82 -11.70 -16.96
C ARG A 256 7.20 -13.08 -16.69
N VAL A 257 7.16 -13.52 -15.43
CA VAL A 257 6.47 -14.75 -15.04
C VAL A 257 4.96 -14.51 -15.18
N PRO A 258 4.22 -15.36 -15.91
CA PRO A 258 2.77 -15.28 -16.03
C PRO A 258 2.07 -15.26 -14.67
N VAL A 259 0.96 -14.51 -14.54
CA VAL A 259 0.26 -14.32 -13.25
C VAL A 259 -0.24 -15.64 -12.67
N ASP A 260 -0.71 -16.55 -13.51
CA ASP A 260 -1.18 -17.89 -13.14
C ASP A 260 -0.07 -18.82 -12.62
N GLN A 261 1.20 -18.42 -12.73
CA GLN A 261 2.36 -19.14 -12.20
C GLN A 261 2.91 -18.52 -10.91
N ARG A 262 2.36 -17.40 -10.44
CA ARG A 262 2.83 -16.69 -9.23
C ARG A 262 2.12 -17.20 -7.99
N LYS A 263 2.37 -18.47 -7.66
CA LYS A 263 1.62 -19.22 -6.65
C LYS A 263 1.49 -18.54 -5.28
N TYR A 264 2.55 -17.87 -4.82
CA TYR A 264 2.63 -17.28 -3.47
C TYR A 264 2.49 -15.75 -3.46
N ALA A 265 1.97 -15.14 -4.52
CA ALA A 265 1.74 -13.70 -4.53
C ALA A 265 0.30 -13.39 -4.09
N ASP A 266 0.13 -12.74 -2.94
CA ASP A 266 -1.20 -12.34 -2.42
C ASP A 266 -1.70 -11.03 -3.04
N PHE A 267 -0.79 -10.12 -3.41
CA PHE A 267 -1.15 -8.84 -4.03
C PHE A 267 -0.16 -8.42 -5.13
N GLU A 268 -0.66 -7.69 -6.13
CA GLU A 268 0.18 -7.10 -7.17
C GLU A 268 0.89 -5.84 -6.65
N SER A 269 2.22 -5.87 -6.66
CA SER A 269 3.02 -4.66 -6.52
C SER A 269 3.05 -3.92 -7.86
N LEU A 270 2.40 -2.77 -7.93
CA LEU A 270 2.40 -1.94 -9.12
C LEU A 270 3.82 -1.41 -9.44
N PRO A 271 4.08 -0.98 -10.69
CA PRO A 271 5.27 -0.23 -11.01
C PRO A 271 5.47 0.94 -10.04
N ASP A 272 6.72 1.19 -9.67
CA ASP A 272 7.10 2.23 -8.72
C ASP A 272 6.47 3.58 -9.07
N ARG A 273 5.95 4.27 -8.06
CA ARG A 273 5.45 5.65 -8.16
C ARG A 273 4.28 5.79 -9.16
N MET A 274 3.51 4.72 -9.39
CA MET A 274 2.43 4.69 -10.38
C MET A 274 1.04 4.67 -9.74
N LEU A 275 0.14 5.51 -10.26
CA LEU A 275 -1.30 5.34 -10.11
C LEU A 275 -1.82 4.61 -11.37
N PRO A 276 -2.55 3.48 -11.25
CA PRO A 276 -3.06 2.80 -12.42
C PRO A 276 -4.10 3.65 -13.12
N ALA A 277 -4.17 3.54 -14.46
CA ALA A 277 -5.07 4.35 -15.25
C ALA A 277 -6.55 4.01 -14.99
N LYS A 278 -6.84 2.76 -14.63
CA LYS A 278 -8.18 2.26 -14.32
C LYS A 278 -8.21 1.73 -12.89
N ARG A 279 -9.42 1.53 -12.36
CA ARG A 279 -9.62 0.79 -11.11
C ARG A 279 -9.04 -0.62 -11.23
N MET A 280 -8.54 -1.12 -10.11
CA MET A 280 -8.06 -2.49 -9.92
C MET A 280 -9.15 -3.30 -9.22
N THR A 281 -9.34 -4.53 -9.65
CA THR A 281 -10.27 -5.48 -9.00
C THR A 281 -9.54 -6.53 -8.18
N GLU A 282 -8.25 -6.71 -8.48
CA GLU A 282 -7.28 -7.49 -7.74
C GLU A 282 -6.60 -6.67 -6.66
N ASP A 283 -6.23 -7.32 -5.55
CA ASP A 283 -5.47 -6.68 -4.48
C ASP A 283 -4.15 -6.14 -5.04
N SER A 284 -3.95 -4.84 -4.86
CA SER A 284 -2.86 -4.11 -5.48
C SER A 284 -2.30 -3.05 -4.53
N GLU A 285 -0.99 -2.87 -4.58
CA GLU A 285 -0.28 -1.84 -3.83
C GLU A 285 0.57 -0.99 -4.76
N THR A 286 0.59 0.32 -4.53
CA THR A 286 1.59 1.20 -5.11
C THR A 286 2.48 1.77 -4.02
N CYS A 287 3.79 1.67 -4.25
CA CYS A 287 4.76 2.38 -3.45
C CYS A 287 5.05 3.76 -4.05
N MET A 288 5.16 4.78 -3.19
CA MET A 288 5.39 6.17 -3.61
C MET A 288 6.47 6.83 -2.75
N THR A 289 7.37 7.57 -3.37
CA THR A 289 8.35 8.42 -2.68
C THR A 289 7.74 9.76 -2.29
N MET A 290 8.11 10.35 -1.17
CA MET A 290 7.81 11.78 -0.91
C MET A 290 8.67 12.72 -1.77
N ARG A 291 9.88 12.28 -2.13
CA ARG A 291 10.84 13.00 -2.97
C ARG A 291 11.06 12.29 -4.32
N HIS A 292 12.22 12.43 -4.96
CA HIS A 292 12.61 11.56 -6.08
C HIS A 292 13.17 10.23 -5.59
N ASN A 293 14.01 10.27 -4.57
CA ASN A 293 14.74 9.13 -4.04
C ASN A 293 13.93 8.30 -3.03
N TRP A 294 14.22 6.99 -2.97
CA TRP A 294 13.75 6.11 -1.90
C TRP A 294 14.64 6.24 -0.67
N GLY A 295 15.94 5.98 -0.83
CA GLY A 295 16.92 6.19 0.23
C GLY A 295 17.18 7.68 0.51
N TYR A 296 17.82 7.96 1.64
CA TYR A 296 18.25 9.32 1.95
C TYR A 296 19.20 9.87 0.89
N ASP A 297 18.80 10.99 0.30
CA ASP A 297 19.64 11.85 -0.51
C ASP A 297 19.74 13.22 0.16
N ARG A 298 20.96 13.79 0.25
CA ARG A 298 21.21 15.06 0.96
C ARG A 298 20.81 16.30 0.15
N ASN A 299 20.69 16.17 -1.17
CA ASN A 299 20.44 17.23 -2.14
C ASN A 299 19.05 17.14 -2.80
N ASP A 300 18.28 16.08 -2.55
CA ASP A 300 16.92 15.90 -3.06
C ASP A 300 15.93 16.75 -2.25
N ASP A 301 15.51 17.86 -2.86
CA ASP A 301 14.54 18.82 -2.35
C ASP A 301 13.21 18.79 -3.13
N ALA A 302 13.00 17.78 -3.97
CA ALA A 302 11.83 17.66 -4.84
C ALA A 302 10.61 17.09 -4.10
N TRP A 303 10.24 17.77 -3.01
CA TRP A 303 9.16 17.36 -2.12
C TRP A 303 7.79 17.45 -2.78
N LYS A 304 7.01 16.38 -2.58
CA LYS A 304 5.55 16.44 -2.70
C LYS A 304 4.98 17.24 -1.54
N SER A 305 3.92 18.00 -1.78
CA SER A 305 3.18 18.69 -0.72
C SER A 305 2.28 17.72 0.06
N PRO A 306 1.81 18.09 1.27
CA PRO A 306 0.78 17.32 1.98
C PRO A 306 -0.49 17.13 1.13
N LYS A 307 -0.88 18.15 0.34
CA LYS A 307 -2.01 18.05 -0.61
C LYS A 307 -1.76 16.93 -1.61
N ASP A 308 -0.59 16.89 -2.26
CA ASP A 308 -0.28 15.84 -3.24
C ASP A 308 -0.41 14.44 -2.62
N ILE A 309 0.05 14.25 -1.39
CA ILE A 309 -0.02 12.96 -0.69
C ILE A 309 -1.47 12.57 -0.38
N ILE A 310 -2.25 13.49 0.19
CA ILE A 310 -3.67 13.26 0.53
C ILE A 310 -4.49 12.93 -0.71
N GLU A 311 -4.30 13.68 -1.80
CA GLU A 311 -5.00 13.42 -3.06
C GLU A 311 -4.60 12.07 -3.65
N PHE A 312 -3.30 11.72 -3.60
CA PHE A 312 -2.84 10.43 -4.09
C PHE A 312 -3.46 9.27 -3.31
N LEU A 313 -3.55 9.40 -1.98
CA LEU A 313 -4.18 8.40 -1.12
C LEU A 313 -5.66 8.19 -1.47
N ALA A 314 -6.41 9.28 -1.66
CA ALA A 314 -7.81 9.21 -2.08
C ALA A 314 -7.97 8.56 -3.47
N LEU A 315 -7.10 8.91 -4.42
CA LEU A 315 -7.09 8.33 -5.76
C LEU A 315 -6.73 6.84 -5.76
N CYS A 316 -5.83 6.42 -4.87
CA CYS A 316 -5.49 5.01 -4.67
C CYS A 316 -6.70 4.25 -4.11
N GLY A 317 -7.33 4.78 -3.05
CA GLY A 317 -8.56 4.21 -2.49
C GLY A 317 -9.67 4.04 -3.52
N ALA A 318 -9.93 5.09 -4.33
CA ALA A 318 -10.92 5.05 -5.40
C ALA A 318 -10.62 4.02 -6.49
N ARG A 319 -9.35 3.61 -6.64
CA ARG A 319 -8.89 2.58 -7.58
C ARG A 319 -8.73 1.20 -6.95
N GLY A 320 -9.00 1.05 -5.65
CA GLY A 320 -8.84 -0.23 -4.95
C GLY A 320 -7.39 -0.57 -4.63
N VAL A 321 -6.51 0.43 -4.60
CA VAL A 321 -5.07 0.28 -4.42
C VAL A 321 -4.66 0.76 -3.03
N ASN A 322 -3.80 -0.02 -2.35
CA ASN A 322 -3.14 0.42 -1.13
C ASN A 322 -1.94 1.33 -1.46
N LEU A 323 -1.73 2.35 -0.63
CA LEU A 323 -0.59 3.26 -0.74
C LEU A 323 0.48 2.92 0.30
N LEU A 324 1.68 2.60 -0.16
CA LEU A 324 2.87 2.43 0.68
C LEU A 324 3.81 3.65 0.48
N LEU A 325 3.72 4.63 1.37
CA LEU A 325 4.43 5.91 1.23
C LEU A 325 5.78 5.90 1.94
N ASN A 326 6.84 6.25 1.21
CA ASN A 326 8.21 6.11 1.66
C ASN A 326 8.77 7.31 2.42
N VAL A 327 9.58 6.99 3.44
CA VAL A 327 10.56 7.87 4.07
C VAL A 327 11.99 7.32 3.87
N GLY A 328 12.98 8.22 3.83
CA GLY A 328 14.40 7.90 3.68
C GLY A 328 15.20 8.48 4.84
N PRO A 329 15.36 7.73 5.96
CA PRO A 329 15.99 8.25 7.17
C PRO A 329 17.46 8.61 6.98
N THR A 330 17.93 9.61 7.72
CA THR A 330 19.33 10.07 7.69
C THR A 330 20.28 8.99 8.21
N PRO A 331 21.60 9.06 7.92
CA PRO A 331 22.56 8.09 8.47
C PRO A 331 22.67 8.10 10.00
N GLU A 332 22.20 9.15 10.67
CA GLU A 332 22.15 9.23 12.13
C GLU A 332 20.91 8.51 12.73
N GLY A 333 19.95 8.08 11.91
CA GLY A 333 18.74 7.39 12.37
C GLY A 333 17.54 8.30 12.65
N THR A 334 17.51 9.50 12.06
CA THR A 334 16.35 10.40 12.16
C THR A 334 15.54 10.45 10.88
N LEU A 335 14.21 10.55 11.00
CA LEU A 335 13.36 11.01 9.89
C LEU A 335 13.61 12.50 9.66
N LEU A 336 13.49 12.95 8.41
CA LEU A 336 13.69 14.35 8.07
C LEU A 336 12.52 15.21 8.62
N PRO A 337 12.78 16.45 9.08
CA PRO A 337 11.72 17.34 9.55
C PRO A 337 10.59 17.53 8.53
N GLU A 338 10.93 17.61 7.24
CA GLU A 338 9.99 17.74 6.12
C GLU A 338 9.10 16.51 5.94
N GLU A 339 9.63 15.30 6.21
CA GLU A 339 8.86 14.05 6.21
C GLU A 339 7.85 14.06 7.37
N ILE A 340 8.32 14.43 8.57
CA ILE A 340 7.49 14.51 9.78
C ILE A 340 6.38 15.56 9.61
N GLU A 341 6.69 16.74 9.07
CA GLU A 341 5.73 17.80 8.76
C GLU A 341 4.59 17.29 7.86
N ARG A 342 4.95 16.67 6.73
CA ARG A 342 3.97 16.14 5.75
C ARG A 342 3.12 15.03 6.34
N LEU A 343 3.75 14.09 7.04
CA LEU A 343 3.07 13.00 7.71
C LEU A 343 2.11 13.50 8.79
N THR A 344 2.50 14.54 9.53
CA THR A 344 1.65 15.19 10.53
C THR A 344 0.40 15.80 9.87
N GLU A 345 0.56 16.53 8.77
CA GLU A 345 -0.58 17.12 8.05
C GLU A 345 -1.50 16.05 7.43
N VAL A 346 -0.94 14.98 6.89
CA VAL A 346 -1.71 13.83 6.38
C VAL A 346 -2.50 13.17 7.52
N GLY A 347 -1.87 12.97 8.68
CA GLY A 347 -2.51 12.43 9.88
C GLY A 347 -3.66 13.30 10.39
N GLN A 348 -3.48 14.64 10.39
CA GLN A 348 -4.53 15.59 10.76
C GLN A 348 -5.74 15.47 9.82
N TRP A 349 -5.52 15.37 8.51
CA TRP A 349 -6.59 15.17 7.54
C TRP A 349 -7.31 13.82 7.74
N LEU A 350 -6.55 12.74 7.95
CA LEU A 350 -7.09 11.39 8.18
C LEU A 350 -7.85 11.27 9.50
N LYS A 351 -7.54 12.08 10.52
CA LYS A 351 -8.33 12.11 11.76
C LYS A 351 -9.77 12.56 11.51
N ALA A 352 -9.98 13.50 10.59
CA ALA A 352 -11.31 13.99 10.24
C ALA A 352 -11.97 13.18 9.11
N ASN A 353 -11.19 12.64 8.18
CA ASN A 353 -11.70 12.05 6.95
C ASN A 353 -11.39 10.55 6.77
N GLY A 354 -10.73 9.90 7.74
CA GLY A 354 -10.20 8.54 7.59
C GLY A 354 -11.25 7.48 7.32
N GLU A 355 -12.51 7.70 7.69
CA GLU A 355 -13.63 6.82 7.35
C GLU A 355 -13.82 6.65 5.84
N SER A 356 -13.47 7.69 5.06
CA SER A 356 -13.50 7.66 3.59
C SER A 356 -12.32 6.89 2.96
N ILE A 357 -11.37 6.41 3.75
CA ILE A 357 -10.21 5.65 3.30
C ILE A 357 -10.25 4.23 3.87
N TYR A 358 -10.24 4.08 5.20
CA TYR A 358 -10.06 2.77 5.84
C TYR A 358 -11.29 1.87 5.72
N GLY A 359 -11.06 0.63 5.27
CA GLY A 359 -12.14 -0.35 5.06
C GLY A 359 -13.14 0.07 3.98
N THR A 360 -12.79 1.03 3.13
CA THR A 360 -13.60 1.36 1.95
C THR A 360 -13.26 0.43 0.79
N ASN A 361 -14.19 0.33 -0.17
CA ASN A 361 -13.99 -0.23 -1.50
C ASN A 361 -13.71 0.88 -2.52
N TYR A 362 -13.23 0.45 -3.69
CA TYR A 362 -13.03 1.29 -4.86
C TYR A 362 -14.32 1.97 -5.33
N SER A 363 -14.17 2.93 -6.24
CA SER A 363 -15.30 3.62 -6.86
C SER A 363 -16.29 2.64 -7.51
N PRO A 364 -17.61 2.72 -7.20
CA PRO A 364 -18.62 1.87 -7.83
C PRO A 364 -18.69 2.07 -9.35
N VAL A 365 -18.29 3.23 -9.87
CA VAL A 365 -18.16 3.51 -11.31
C VAL A 365 -16.72 3.35 -11.79
N ASP A 366 -16.56 2.87 -13.03
CA ASP A 366 -15.26 2.62 -13.69
C ASP A 366 -14.72 3.87 -14.41
N HIS A 367 -14.80 5.03 -13.75
CA HIS A 367 -14.32 6.31 -14.26
C HIS A 367 -14.14 7.33 -13.12
N ASP A 368 -13.43 8.42 -13.41
CA ASP A 368 -13.27 9.54 -12.47
C ASP A 368 -14.23 10.68 -12.83
N PHE A 369 -14.25 11.70 -11.97
CA PHE A 369 -14.85 12.99 -12.26
C PHE A 369 -13.75 14.04 -12.31
N TRP A 370 -13.94 15.10 -13.11
CA TRP A 370 -12.92 16.14 -13.20
C TRP A 370 -12.67 16.81 -11.84
N TRP A 371 -13.69 16.87 -10.98
CA TRP A 371 -13.57 17.44 -9.64
C TRP A 371 -12.84 16.51 -8.67
N GLY A 372 -12.71 15.20 -8.97
CA GLY A 372 -12.06 14.25 -8.06
C GLY A 372 -12.49 12.79 -8.25
N ALA A 373 -12.60 12.08 -7.13
CA ALA A 373 -12.82 10.64 -7.09
C ALA A 373 -13.77 10.23 -5.95
N MET A 374 -14.14 8.96 -5.90
CA MET A 374 -15.01 8.42 -4.86
C MET A 374 -14.56 7.07 -4.32
N THR A 375 -14.81 6.85 -3.05
CA THR A 375 -14.74 5.54 -2.38
C THR A 375 -16.13 5.17 -1.86
N GLN A 376 -16.33 3.88 -1.55
CA GLN A 376 -17.59 3.39 -1.00
C GLN A 376 -17.35 2.60 0.28
N LYS A 377 -18.20 2.78 1.29
CA LYS A 377 -18.32 1.84 2.39
C LYS A 377 -19.79 1.61 2.69
N ASP A 378 -20.21 0.34 2.72
CA ASP A 378 -21.60 -0.03 2.96
C ASP A 378 -22.57 0.72 2.03
N LYS A 379 -23.43 1.58 2.62
CA LYS A 379 -24.41 2.42 1.92
C LYS A 379 -23.96 3.88 1.74
N THR A 380 -22.70 4.17 1.99
CA THR A 380 -22.15 5.53 1.94
C THR A 380 -21.14 5.66 0.82
N LEU A 381 -21.31 6.71 0.01
CA LEU A 381 -20.30 7.17 -0.93
C LEU A 381 -19.56 8.35 -0.34
N TYR A 382 -18.23 8.32 -0.40
CA TYR A 382 -17.40 9.44 -0.01
C TYR A 382 -16.84 10.09 -1.28
N LEU A 383 -17.24 11.32 -1.52
CA LEU A 383 -16.78 12.13 -2.64
C LEU A 383 -15.54 12.90 -2.20
N HIS A 384 -14.38 12.56 -2.75
CA HIS A 384 -13.13 13.27 -2.55
C HIS A 384 -13.01 14.40 -3.56
N VAL A 385 -13.32 15.63 -3.12
CA VAL A 385 -13.33 16.82 -3.97
C VAL A 385 -11.93 17.42 -4.01
N LEU A 386 -11.17 17.06 -5.06
CA LEU A 386 -9.79 17.48 -5.28
C LEU A 386 -9.71 18.86 -5.96
N GLU A 387 -10.66 19.13 -6.86
CA GLU A 387 -10.92 20.43 -7.48
C GLU A 387 -12.30 20.92 -7.04
N TRP A 388 -12.33 22.01 -6.28
CA TRP A 388 -13.55 22.53 -5.69
C TRP A 388 -14.52 23.11 -6.73
N GLN A 389 -15.81 22.81 -6.58
CA GLN A 389 -16.88 23.27 -7.47
C GLN A 389 -17.83 24.21 -6.73
N PRO A 390 -17.66 25.55 -6.82
CA PRO A 390 -18.52 26.48 -6.10
C PRO A 390 -19.98 26.43 -6.56
N ASP A 391 -20.22 25.98 -7.79
CA ASP A 391 -21.56 25.84 -8.34
C ASP A 391 -22.28 24.55 -7.90
N GLY A 392 -21.59 23.61 -7.24
CA GLY A 392 -22.14 22.32 -6.80
C GLY A 392 -21.34 21.12 -7.29
N ILE A 393 -21.41 20.01 -6.55
CA ILE A 393 -20.80 18.73 -6.96
C ILE A 393 -21.83 17.90 -7.72
N GLU A 394 -21.47 17.45 -8.91
CA GLU A 394 -22.33 16.66 -9.79
C GLU A 394 -21.61 15.36 -10.19
N PHE A 395 -22.33 14.23 -10.21
CA PHE A 395 -21.79 12.95 -10.64
C PHE A 395 -22.87 12.08 -11.28
N ASN A 396 -22.47 11.01 -11.97
CA ASN A 396 -23.38 10.13 -12.69
C ASN A 396 -23.03 8.66 -12.45
N GLY A 397 -23.87 7.76 -12.96
CA GLY A 397 -23.62 6.32 -12.94
C GLY A 397 -23.96 5.60 -11.64
N ILE A 398 -24.55 6.30 -10.67
CA ILE A 398 -24.99 5.75 -9.38
C ILE A 398 -26.51 5.80 -9.29
N VAL A 399 -27.13 4.67 -8.99
CA VAL A 399 -28.56 4.52 -8.69
C VAL A 399 -28.73 4.25 -7.20
N GLY A 400 -29.57 5.05 -6.54
CA GLY A 400 -29.95 4.84 -5.13
C GLY A 400 -30.51 6.11 -4.51
N LYS A 401 -31.53 6.02 -3.67
CA LYS A 401 -32.13 7.21 -3.06
C LYS A 401 -31.19 7.79 -1.97
N PRO A 402 -30.68 9.03 -2.14
CA PRO A 402 -29.85 9.65 -1.11
C PRO A 402 -30.72 10.01 0.09
N SER A 403 -30.22 9.69 1.28
CA SER A 403 -30.86 10.02 2.56
C SER A 403 -30.27 11.30 3.16
N LYS A 404 -28.95 11.49 3.02
CA LYS A 404 -28.24 12.66 3.57
C LYS A 404 -26.91 12.86 2.84
N ALA A 405 -26.54 14.11 2.59
CA ALA A 405 -25.17 14.49 2.24
C ALA A 405 -24.63 15.48 3.27
N TYR A 406 -23.34 15.37 3.62
CA TYR A 406 -22.70 16.27 4.58
C TYR A 406 -21.17 16.26 4.42
N PHE A 407 -20.49 17.30 4.92
CA PHE A 407 -19.03 17.32 4.99
C PHE A 407 -18.57 16.35 6.08
N LEU A 408 -17.72 15.37 5.72
CA LEU A 408 -17.26 14.35 6.67
C LEU A 408 -16.49 14.95 7.85
N ALA A 409 -15.71 16.01 7.59
CA ALA A 409 -14.96 16.72 8.62
C ALA A 409 -15.81 17.63 9.55
N ASP A 410 -17.09 17.88 9.22
CA ASP A 410 -17.98 18.66 10.08
C ASP A 410 -18.57 17.76 11.18
N PRO A 411 -18.21 17.94 12.46
CA PRO A 411 -18.67 17.07 13.54
C PRO A 411 -20.19 17.12 13.78
N THR A 412 -20.88 18.13 13.25
CA THR A 412 -22.35 18.21 13.32
C THR A 412 -23.04 17.45 12.20
N HIS A 413 -22.28 17.04 11.17
CA HIS A 413 -22.77 16.45 9.93
C HIS A 413 -24.00 17.22 9.40
N LYS A 414 -23.89 18.55 9.29
CA LYS A 414 -25.01 19.38 8.81
C LYS A 414 -25.38 18.96 7.39
N ALA A 415 -26.66 18.72 7.14
CA ALA A 415 -27.15 18.27 5.85
C ALA A 415 -26.93 19.35 4.76
N LEU A 416 -26.40 18.91 3.63
CA LEU A 416 -26.31 19.68 2.38
C LEU A 416 -27.56 19.44 1.53
N PRO A 417 -28.05 20.45 0.78
CA PRO A 417 -29.11 20.24 -0.20
C PRO A 417 -28.66 19.29 -1.31
N VAL A 418 -29.49 18.29 -1.61
CA VAL A 418 -29.25 17.29 -2.66
C VAL A 418 -30.44 17.28 -3.62
N THR A 419 -30.15 17.45 -4.90
CA THR A 419 -31.12 17.23 -5.99
C THR A 419 -30.85 15.87 -6.62
N TYR A 420 -31.90 15.09 -6.85
CA TYR A 420 -31.82 13.78 -7.48
C TYR A 420 -33.07 13.48 -8.32
N THR A 421 -32.95 12.56 -9.29
CA THR A 421 -34.07 12.14 -10.15
C THR A 421 -35.00 11.15 -9.44
N GLU A 422 -36.16 10.86 -10.03
CA GLU A 422 -37.10 9.86 -9.48
C GLU A 422 -36.44 8.49 -9.24
N ASN A 423 -35.48 8.10 -10.09
CA ASN A 423 -34.71 6.86 -9.98
C ASN A 423 -33.54 6.95 -8.99
N GLY A 424 -33.40 8.05 -8.25
CA GLY A 424 -32.36 8.22 -7.24
C GLY A 424 -31.00 8.67 -7.80
N HIS A 425 -30.91 9.11 -9.05
CA HIS A 425 -29.64 9.65 -9.54
C HIS A 425 -29.42 11.05 -8.96
N VAL A 426 -28.40 11.20 -8.10
CA VAL A 426 -27.97 12.52 -7.63
C VAL A 426 -27.52 13.34 -8.83
N THR A 427 -28.18 14.48 -9.07
CA THR A 427 -27.80 15.41 -10.12
C THR A 427 -26.93 16.53 -9.61
N LYS A 428 -27.11 16.93 -8.33
CA LYS A 428 -26.35 18.04 -7.73
C LYS A 428 -26.36 18.00 -6.21
N ILE A 429 -25.20 18.24 -5.60
CA ILE A 429 -25.05 18.58 -4.18
C ILE A 429 -24.63 20.04 -4.10
N GLU A 430 -25.41 20.86 -3.39
CA GLU A 430 -25.08 22.26 -3.16
C GLU A 430 -24.00 22.39 -2.08
N VAL A 431 -23.01 23.24 -2.35
CA VAL A 431 -21.85 23.46 -1.49
C VAL A 431 -21.57 24.97 -1.35
N PRO A 432 -20.84 25.42 -0.31
CA PRO A 432 -20.47 26.82 -0.18
C PRO A 432 -19.45 27.24 -1.25
N ALA A 433 -19.32 28.55 -1.43
CA ALA A 433 -18.40 29.12 -2.41
C ALA A 433 -16.94 28.69 -2.20
N ASN A 434 -16.51 28.52 -0.95
CA ASN A 434 -15.15 28.13 -0.60
C ASN A 434 -15.11 26.69 -0.10
N ALA A 435 -14.05 25.96 -0.46
CA ALA A 435 -13.76 24.64 0.09
C ALA A 435 -13.58 24.70 1.61
N ILE A 436 -14.04 23.66 2.30
CA ILE A 436 -13.82 23.50 3.74
C ILE A 436 -12.35 23.15 4.01
N ASP A 437 -11.79 22.28 3.17
CA ASP A 437 -10.38 21.92 3.15
C ASP A 437 -9.87 21.97 1.71
N THR A 438 -8.85 22.80 1.47
CA THR A 438 -8.25 22.98 0.15
C THR A 438 -7.32 21.84 -0.26
N LYS A 439 -6.95 20.94 0.66
CA LYS A 439 -6.16 19.74 0.33
C LYS A 439 -7.03 18.66 -0.27
N ASN A 440 -8.15 18.34 0.37
CA ASN A 440 -9.21 17.45 -0.12
C ASN A 440 -10.45 17.59 0.78
N THR A 441 -11.55 18.13 0.26
CA THR A 441 -12.83 18.16 0.99
C THR A 441 -13.59 16.88 0.72
N VAL A 442 -14.01 16.17 1.77
CA VAL A 442 -14.80 14.93 1.64
C VAL A 442 -16.28 15.20 1.95
N ILE A 443 -17.14 14.81 1.03
CA ILE A 443 -18.60 14.80 1.22
C ILE A 443 -19.05 13.35 1.35
N ALA A 444 -19.64 12.99 2.48
CA ALA A 444 -20.32 11.71 2.65
C ALA A 444 -21.74 11.83 2.09
N VAL A 445 -22.16 10.86 1.29
CA VAL A 445 -23.52 10.72 0.75
C VAL A 445 -24.05 9.36 1.20
N GLU A 446 -24.94 9.38 2.18
CA GLU A 446 -25.60 8.21 2.73
C GLU A 446 -26.83 7.85 1.90
N TYR A 447 -27.02 6.58 1.59
CA TYR A 447 -28.16 6.06 0.84
C TYR A 447 -29.05 5.16 1.70
N GLU A 448 -30.35 5.11 1.40
CA GLU A 448 -31.31 4.28 2.13
C GLU A 448 -30.98 2.77 2.00
N THR A 449 -30.49 2.38 0.82
CA THR A 449 -30.04 1.03 0.45
C THR A 449 -28.63 1.09 -0.15
N PRO A 450 -27.92 -0.05 -0.26
CA PRO A 450 -26.66 -0.08 -1.00
C PRO A 450 -26.86 0.46 -2.41
N VAL A 451 -25.89 1.26 -2.88
CA VAL A 451 -25.94 1.86 -4.21
C VAL A 451 -25.73 0.81 -5.29
N VAL A 452 -26.31 1.06 -6.47
CA VAL A 452 -26.15 0.21 -7.66
C VAL A 452 -25.48 1.03 -8.76
N THR A 453 -24.43 0.48 -9.38
CA THR A 453 -23.82 1.08 -10.57
C THR A 453 -24.78 0.97 -11.76
N ALA A 454 -25.09 2.09 -12.40
CA ALA A 454 -25.96 2.09 -13.57
C ALA A 454 -25.32 1.26 -14.72
N PRO A 455 -26.05 0.34 -15.38
CA PRO A 455 -25.49 -0.53 -16.43
C PRO A 455 -24.86 0.21 -17.62
N ASN A 456 -25.29 1.45 -17.83
CA ASN A 456 -24.90 2.35 -18.89
C ASN A 456 -24.04 3.53 -18.39
N ALA A 457 -23.52 3.45 -17.16
CA ALA A 457 -22.55 4.39 -16.63
C ALA A 457 -21.34 4.46 -17.59
N LYS A 458 -21.05 5.66 -18.08
CA LYS A 458 -19.92 5.93 -18.98
C LYS A 458 -19.23 7.20 -18.53
N GLY A 459 -17.91 7.16 -18.52
CA GLY A 459 -17.07 8.29 -18.21
C GLY A 459 -15.64 8.10 -18.70
N LYS A 460 -14.73 8.92 -18.20
CA LYS A 460 -13.30 8.83 -18.48
C LYS A 460 -12.53 8.86 -17.16
N TYR A 461 -11.35 8.28 -17.15
CA TYR A 461 -10.39 8.52 -16.09
C TYR A 461 -9.70 9.86 -16.33
N HIS A 462 -9.62 10.68 -15.29
CA HIS A 462 -9.06 12.02 -15.33
C HIS A 462 -7.72 12.09 -14.58
N TRP A 463 -7.56 11.25 -13.57
CA TRP A 463 -6.45 11.34 -12.63
C TRP A 463 -5.54 10.12 -12.77
N TYR A 464 -4.65 10.11 -13.76
CA TYR A 464 -3.68 9.02 -13.90
C TYR A 464 -2.28 9.49 -14.31
N THR A 465 -1.28 8.75 -13.83
CA THR A 465 0.12 8.90 -14.21
C THR A 465 0.47 7.98 -15.36
N ASN A 466 1.52 8.32 -16.10
CA ASN A 466 2.21 7.39 -16.99
C ASN A 466 3.73 7.52 -16.74
N ARG A 467 4.55 6.69 -17.39
CA ARG A 467 6.02 6.72 -17.21
C ARG A 467 6.69 8.08 -17.42
N ARG A 468 6.02 9.06 -18.03
CA ARG A 468 6.51 10.41 -18.31
C ARG A 468 5.78 11.51 -17.52
N THR A 469 4.77 11.19 -16.72
CA THR A 469 3.96 12.17 -15.99
C THR A 469 3.95 11.81 -14.52
N ARG A 470 4.57 12.66 -13.68
CA ARG A 470 4.58 12.47 -12.24
C ARG A 470 3.21 12.78 -11.66
N HIS A 471 2.92 12.25 -10.48
CA HIS A 471 1.67 12.55 -9.77
C HIS A 471 1.45 14.06 -9.56
N THR A 472 2.49 14.81 -9.21
CA THR A 472 2.42 16.27 -9.05
C THR A 472 2.00 17.01 -10.33
N ASP A 473 2.20 16.38 -11.49
CA ASP A 473 1.97 16.97 -12.81
C ASP A 473 0.66 16.43 -13.43
N ILE A 474 -0.15 15.67 -12.68
CA ILE A 474 -1.37 15.00 -13.18
C ILE A 474 -2.39 16.00 -13.74
N ARG A 475 -2.42 17.21 -13.20
CA ARG A 475 -3.27 18.34 -13.61
C ARG A 475 -2.88 18.93 -14.96
N GLU A 476 -1.63 18.74 -15.37
CA GLU A 476 -1.10 19.21 -16.66
C GLU A 476 -1.23 18.17 -17.77
N ASN A 477 -1.72 16.97 -17.43
CA ASN A 477 -1.94 15.90 -18.40
C ASN A 477 -3.00 16.34 -19.42
N LYS A 478 -2.58 16.59 -20.67
CA LYS A 478 -3.47 16.99 -21.78
C LYS A 478 -4.57 15.97 -22.09
N ASN A 479 -4.43 14.73 -21.61
CA ASN A 479 -5.44 13.68 -21.75
C ASN A 479 -6.41 13.61 -20.56
N ALA A 480 -6.11 14.29 -19.44
CA ALA A 480 -7.06 14.47 -18.35
C ALA A 480 -8.19 15.37 -18.85
N GLY A 481 -9.39 14.80 -19.00
CA GLY A 481 -10.49 15.47 -19.67
C GLY A 481 -10.98 16.70 -18.90
N ARG A 482 -10.74 17.91 -19.42
CA ARG A 482 -11.49 19.11 -19.02
C ARG A 482 -12.81 19.17 -19.81
N HIS A 483 -13.59 18.12 -19.73
CA HIS A 483 -14.82 17.99 -20.53
C HIS A 483 -16.04 18.03 -19.62
N ALA A 484 -17.13 18.58 -20.14
CA ALA A 484 -18.43 18.57 -19.48
C ALA A 484 -18.78 17.14 -19.05
N LEU A 485 -19.38 17.02 -17.87
CA LEU A 485 -19.92 15.76 -17.39
C LEU A 485 -20.86 15.20 -18.48
N PRO A 486 -20.72 13.92 -18.86
CA PRO A 486 -21.75 13.28 -19.69
C PRO A 486 -23.10 13.47 -19.01
N GLU A 487 -24.15 13.71 -19.81
CA GLU A 487 -25.51 13.81 -19.29
C GLU A 487 -25.77 12.66 -18.32
N ALA A 488 -26.32 12.99 -17.15
CA ALA A 488 -26.67 11.99 -16.15
C ALA A 488 -27.46 10.90 -16.86
N VAL A 489 -27.07 9.65 -16.64
CA VAL A 489 -27.67 8.57 -17.39
C VAL A 489 -29.09 8.36 -16.90
N THR A 490 -30.03 9.00 -17.58
CA THR A 490 -31.47 8.92 -17.32
C THR A 490 -32.00 7.64 -17.95
N GLY A 491 -31.69 6.49 -17.33
CA GLY A 491 -32.37 5.26 -17.70
C GLY A 491 -33.86 5.37 -17.39
N ASN A 492 -34.70 5.21 -18.41
CA ASN A 492 -36.10 4.77 -18.24
C ASN A 492 -36.14 3.36 -17.65
#